data_AF-A0A661WFF2-F1
#
_entry.id   AF-A0A661WFF2-F1
#
_cell.length_a   1.000
_cell.length_b   1.000
_cell.length_c   1.000
_cell.angle_alpha   90.00
_cell.angle_beta   90.00
_cell.angle_gamma   90.00
#
_symmetry.space_group_name_H-M   'P 1'
#
loop_
_entity.id
_entity.type
_entity.pdbx_description
1 polymer ?
#
loop_
_entity_poly.entity_id
_entity_poly.type
_entity_poly.pdbx_seq_one_letter_code
_entity_poly.pdbx_strand_id
1 'polypeptide(L)'
;IRRGITAMIFLVVIITIPLGIIMNDIIQKGREDQTIQLVLKESELLENYSDLEIDRSRAKGQLFISATVRSADPLSQEDVNELDLALESALGHPVTLDVITLPSIQSD
;
A
#
# COMPACT_ATOMS: atom_id res chain seq x y z
N ILE A 1 35.11 13.74 -34.57
CA ILE A 1 35.17 13.69 -33.09
C ILE A 1 33.88 14.23 -32.46
N ARG A 2 33.47 15.49 -32.72
CA ARG A 2 32.26 16.10 -32.11
C ARG A 2 30.94 15.31 -32.35
N ARG A 3 30.74 14.77 -33.56
CA ARG A 3 29.54 13.96 -33.89
C ARG A 3 29.44 12.61 -33.14
N GLY A 4 30.58 11.97 -32.84
CA GLY A 4 30.60 10.68 -32.13
C GLY A 4 30.24 10.83 -30.65
N ILE A 5 30.71 11.91 -30.02
CA ILE A 5 30.41 12.23 -28.62
C ILE A 5 28.93 12.54 -28.45
N THR A 6 28.33 13.33 -29.35
CA THR A 6 26.90 13.64 -29.28
C THR A 6 26.03 12.40 -29.43
N ALA A 7 26.36 11.49 -30.36
CA ALA A 7 25.62 10.24 -30.54
C ALA A 7 25.73 9.31 -29.31
N MET A 8 26.90 9.25 -28.68
CA MET A 8 27.12 8.48 -27.46
C MET A 8 26.33 9.04 -26.27
N ILE A 9 26.33 10.36 -26.09
CA ILE A 9 25.52 11.02 -25.04
C ILE A 9 24.03 10.77 -25.28
N PHE A 10 23.58 10.88 -26.54
CA PHE A 10 22.18 10.63 -26.89
C PHE A 10 21.77 9.19 -26.58
N LEU A 11 22.63 8.22 -26.90
CA LEU A 11 22.41 6.81 -26.57
C LEU A 11 22.29 6.58 -25.06
N VAL A 12 23.18 7.18 -24.26
CA VAL A 12 23.15 7.09 -22.79
C VAL A 12 21.88 7.71 -22.21
N VAL A 13 21.43 8.84 -22.74
CA VAL A 13 20.20 9.52 -22.29
C VAL A 13 18.96 8.68 -22.62
N ILE A 14 18.91 8.06 -23.82
CA ILE A 14 17.81 7.19 -24.24
C ILE A 14 17.60 6.00 -23.30
N ILE A 15 18.67 5.43 -22.75
CA ILE A 15 18.57 4.28 -21.84
C ILE A 15 18.34 4.66 -20.38
N THR A 16 18.87 5.80 -19.92
CA THR A 16 18.81 6.20 -18.50
C THR A 16 17.47 6.80 -18.11
N ILE A 17 16.82 7.56 -19.00
CA ILE A 17 15.49 8.14 -18.75
C ILE A 17 14.43 7.06 -18.47
N PRO A 18 14.21 6.06 -19.33
CA PRO A 18 13.18 5.04 -19.07
C PRO A 18 13.48 4.22 -17.82
N LEU A 19 14.76 3.95 -17.54
CA LEU A 19 15.16 3.24 -16.32
C LEU A 19 14.83 4.04 -15.06
N GLY A 20 15.06 5.36 -15.07
CA GLY A 20 14.71 6.25 -13.98
C GLY A 20 13.20 6.33 -13.72
N ILE A 21 12.39 6.36 -14.78
CA ILE A 21 10.92 6.37 -14.67
C ILE A 21 10.42 5.06 -14.04
N ILE A 22 10.92 3.91 -14.52
CA ILE A 22 10.53 2.59 -13.99
C ILE A 22 10.93 2.46 -12.51
N MET A 23 12.13 2.90 -12.14
CA MET A 23 12.58 2.85 -10.74
C MET A 23 11.71 3.71 -9.82
N ASN A 24 11.35 4.93 -10.22
CA ASN A 24 10.52 5.80 -9.40
C ASN A 24 9.13 5.21 -9.18
N ASP A 25 8.54 4.62 -10.22
CA ASP A 25 7.22 4.01 -10.16
C ASP A 25 7.19 2.73 -9.30
N ILE A 26 8.24 1.90 -9.38
CA ILE A 26 8.39 0.70 -8.54
C ILE A 26 8.65 1.08 -7.07
N ILE A 27 9.51 2.07 -6.80
CA ILE A 27 9.84 2.49 -5.44
C ILE A 27 8.62 3.11 -4.74
N GLN A 28 7.82 3.92 -5.45
CA GLN A 28 6.59 4.47 -4.88
C GLN A 28 5.59 3.38 -4.48
N LYS A 29 5.31 2.44 -5.38
CA LYS A 29 4.40 1.31 -5.10
C LYS A 29 4.89 0.42 -3.97
N GLY A 30 6.20 0.18 -3.89
CA GLY A 30 6.81 -0.61 -2.82
C GLY A 30 6.75 0.09 -1.46
N ARG A 31 6.98 1.41 -1.41
CA ARG A 31 6.85 2.19 -0.17
C ARG A 31 5.42 2.26 0.32
N GLU A 32 4.47 2.51 -0.58
CA GLU A 32 3.04 2.54 -0.25
C GLU A 32 2.58 1.21 0.35
N ASP A 33 3.00 0.08 -0.23
CA ASP A 33 2.72 -1.25 0.31
C ASP A 33 3.28 -1.46 1.72
N GLN A 34 4.55 -1.09 1.89
CA GLN A 34 5.22 -1.23 3.18
C GLN A 34 4.55 -0.38 4.25
N THR A 35 4.16 0.86 3.91
CA THR A 35 3.45 1.74 4.84
C THR A 35 2.09 1.18 5.23
N ILE A 36 1.29 0.69 4.27
CA ILE A 36 -0.01 0.07 4.57
C ILE A 36 0.16 -1.15 5.48
N GLN A 37 1.10 -2.05 5.14
CA GLN A 37 1.37 -3.23 5.95
C GLN A 37 1.85 -2.87 7.36
N LEU A 38 2.71 -1.85 7.49
CA LEU A 38 3.22 -1.40 8.78
C LEU A 38 2.08 -0.84 9.65
N VAL A 39 1.30 0.09 9.12
CA VAL A 39 0.19 0.72 9.86
C VAL A 39 -0.85 -0.32 10.29
N LEU A 40 -1.21 -1.26 9.41
CA LEU A 40 -2.21 -2.28 9.74
C LEU A 40 -1.67 -3.38 10.67
N LYS A 41 -0.39 -3.78 10.56
CA LYS A 41 0.18 -4.81 11.45
C LYS A 41 0.60 -4.29 12.82
N GLU A 42 1.02 -3.03 12.91
CA GLU A 42 1.43 -2.41 14.17
C GLU A 42 0.26 -1.75 14.91
N SER A 43 -0.94 -1.74 14.33
CA SER A 43 -2.12 -1.23 15.02
C SER A 43 -2.52 -2.17 16.17
N GLU A 44 -2.59 -1.61 17.38
CA GLU A 44 -3.09 -2.29 18.58
C GLU A 44 -4.54 -2.79 18.36
N LEU A 45 -5.31 -2.09 17.50
CA LEU A 45 -6.67 -2.47 17.12
C LEU A 45 -6.72 -3.80 16.35
N LEU A 46 -5.60 -4.21 15.74
CA LEU A 46 -5.47 -5.44 14.95
C LEU A 46 -4.60 -6.49 15.64
N GLU A 47 -4.06 -6.21 16.83
CA GLU A 47 -3.15 -7.13 17.55
C GLU A 47 -3.82 -8.45 17.96
N ASN A 48 -5.13 -8.43 18.23
CA ASN A 48 -5.91 -9.63 18.57
C ASN A 48 -6.49 -10.37 17.35
N TYR A 49 -6.20 -9.88 16.14
CA TYR A 49 -6.79 -10.37 14.90
C TYR A 49 -5.78 -11.26 14.16
N SER A 50 -6.23 -12.43 13.72
CA SER A 50 -5.40 -13.41 13.01
C SER A 50 -5.64 -13.35 11.50
N ASP A 51 -4.69 -13.82 10.68
CA ASP A 51 -4.79 -13.88 9.22
C ASP A 51 -5.19 -12.53 8.56
N LEU A 52 -4.45 -11.46 8.85
CA LEU A 52 -4.62 -10.19 8.15
C LEU A 52 -4.19 -10.32 6.68
N GLU A 53 -5.16 -10.37 5.79
CA GLU A 53 -4.98 -10.30 4.34
C GLU A 53 -5.34 -8.90 3.85
N ILE A 54 -4.48 -8.28 3.04
CA ILE A 54 -4.65 -6.92 2.57
C ILE A 54 -4.72 -6.94 1.04
N ASP A 55 -5.85 -6.51 0.49
CA ASP A 55 -6.00 -6.22 -0.94
C ASP A 55 -6.09 -4.71 -1.14
N ARG A 56 -5.58 -4.24 -2.29
CA ARG A 56 -5.62 -2.83 -2.67
C ARG A 56 -6.03 -2.66 -4.11
N SER A 57 -6.87 -1.67 -4.34
CA SER A 57 -7.20 -1.23 -5.69
C SER A 57 -7.14 0.29 -5.77
N ARG A 58 -6.75 0.80 -6.93
CA ARG A 58 -6.75 2.24 -7.20
C ARG A 58 -7.79 2.51 -8.28
N ALA A 59 -8.83 3.24 -7.93
CA ALA A 59 -9.88 3.63 -8.87
C ALA A 59 -10.07 5.15 -8.84
N LYS A 60 -10.06 5.78 -10.02
CA LYS A 60 -10.29 7.23 -10.19
C LYS A 60 -9.36 8.13 -9.33
N GLY A 61 -8.15 7.67 -9.03
CA GLY A 61 -7.17 8.40 -8.23
C GLY A 61 -7.27 8.19 -6.71
N GLN A 62 -8.32 7.51 -6.24
CA GLN A 62 -8.50 7.13 -4.84
C GLN A 62 -7.95 5.73 -4.59
N LEU A 63 -7.27 5.55 -3.45
CA LEU A 63 -6.78 4.26 -3.00
C LEU A 63 -7.83 3.58 -2.11
N PHE A 64 -8.24 2.38 -2.51
CA PHE A 64 -9.15 1.52 -1.77
C PHE A 64 -8.36 0.37 -1.18
N ILE A 65 -8.49 0.15 0.11
CA ILE A 65 -7.81 -0.91 0.86
C ILE A 65 -8.88 -1.79 1.46
N SER A 66 -8.80 -3.10 1.20
CA SER A 66 -9.65 -4.11 1.82
C SER A 66 -8.79 -4.94 2.75
N ALA A 67 -9.02 -4.85 4.05
CA ALA A 67 -8.35 -5.67 5.04
C ALA A 67 -9.29 -6.80 5.48
N THR A 68 -8.93 -8.04 5.19
CA THR A 68 -9.66 -9.21 5.68
C THR A 68 -8.95 -9.71 6.93
N VAL A 69 -9.69 -9.91 8.01
CA VAL A 69 -9.17 -10.38 9.29
C VAL A 69 -10.02 -11.50 9.83
N ARG A 70 -9.41 -12.45 10.54
CA ARG A 70 -10.11 -13.51 11.24
C ARG A 70 -10.18 -13.21 12.74
N SER A 71 -11.40 -13.06 13.24
CA SER A 71 -11.67 -12.78 14.66
C SER A 71 -13.01 -13.39 15.10
N ALA A 72 -13.17 -13.54 16.42
CA ALA A 72 -14.45 -13.89 17.02
C ALA A 72 -15.41 -12.69 17.05
N ASP A 73 -14.86 -11.49 17.23
CA ASP A 73 -15.60 -10.23 17.32
C ASP A 73 -15.26 -9.32 16.13
N PRO A 74 -16.27 -8.74 15.45
CA PRO A 74 -16.05 -7.78 14.37
C PRO A 74 -15.50 -6.45 14.92
N LEU A 75 -14.66 -5.78 14.13
CA LEU A 75 -14.21 -4.43 14.43
C LEU A 75 -15.38 -3.46 14.50
N SER A 76 -15.33 -2.54 15.45
CA SER A 76 -16.32 -1.47 15.50
C SER A 76 -16.06 -0.46 14.38
N GLN A 77 -17.10 0.27 13.96
CA GLN A 77 -16.93 1.33 12.97
C GLN A 77 -16.00 2.45 13.47
N GLU A 78 -15.89 2.64 14.78
CA GLU A 78 -14.97 3.61 15.38
C GLU A 78 -13.51 3.19 15.16
N ASP A 79 -13.20 1.91 15.40
CA ASP A 79 -11.85 1.34 15.17
C ASP A 79 -11.47 1.41 13.68
N VAL A 80 -12.43 1.13 12.79
CA VAL A 80 -12.21 1.23 11.33
C VAL A 80 -11.93 2.66 10.92
N ASN A 81 -12.64 3.65 11.48
CA ASN A 81 -12.40 5.06 11.19
C ASN A 81 -11.04 5.54 11.73
N GLU A 82 -10.61 5.04 12.88
CA GLU A 82 -9.29 5.36 13.43
C GLU A 82 -8.17 4.81 12.55
N LEU A 83 -8.32 3.56 12.06
CA LEU A 83 -7.40 2.97 11.09
C LEU A 83 -7.36 3.73 9.76
N ASP A 84 -8.52 4.17 9.26
CA ASP A 84 -8.61 4.96 8.02
C ASP A 84 -7.86 6.30 8.17
N LEU A 85 -8.04 7.00 9.29
CA LEU A 85 -7.31 8.23 9.61
C LEU A 85 -5.80 8.00 9.76
N ALA A 86 -5.39 6.90 10.39
CA ALA A 86 -3.98 6.54 10.52
C ALA A 86 -3.33 6.28 9.15
N LEU A 87 -4.05 5.59 8.25
CA LEU A 87 -3.60 5.35 6.87
C LEU A 87 -3.54 6.64 6.05
N GLU A 88 -4.55 7.51 6.13
CA GLU A 88 -4.54 8.82 5.47
C GLU A 88 -3.36 9.67 5.92
N SER A 89 -3.10 9.70 7.23
CA SER A 89 -1.97 10.44 7.82
C SER A 89 -0.62 9.89 7.34
N ALA A 90 -0.47 8.56 7.31
CA ALA A 90 0.79 7.91 6.92
C ALA A 90 1.06 7.99 5.40
N LEU A 91 0.02 7.92 4.57
CA LEU A 91 0.12 7.94 3.12
C LEU A 91 0.07 9.35 2.52
N GLY A 92 -0.45 10.33 3.27
CA GLY A 92 -0.50 11.75 2.86
C GLY A 92 -1.51 12.04 1.75
N HIS A 93 -2.45 11.14 1.50
CA HIS A 93 -3.55 11.31 0.55
C HIS A 93 -4.79 10.56 1.03
N PRO A 94 -6.00 10.91 0.54
CA PRO A 94 -7.23 10.23 0.94
C PRO A 94 -7.19 8.74 0.63
N VAL A 95 -7.74 7.95 1.54
CA VAL A 95 -7.81 6.49 1.45
C VAL A 95 -9.24 6.07 1.76
N THR A 96 -9.59 4.83 1.44
CA THR A 96 -10.85 4.23 1.90
C THR A 96 -10.53 2.82 2.34
N LEU A 97 -10.63 2.61 3.65
CA LEU A 97 -10.49 1.31 4.27
C LEU A 97 -11.84 0.60 4.40
N ASP A 98 -11.90 -0.62 3.89
CA ASP A 98 -12.98 -1.58 4.17
C ASP A 98 -12.39 -2.76 4.95
N VAL A 99 -13.07 -3.18 6.02
CA VAL A 99 -12.59 -4.27 6.87
C VAL A 99 -13.59 -5.41 6.88
N ILE A 100 -13.16 -6.55 6.37
CA ILE A 100 -13.96 -7.77 6.26
C ILE A 100 -13.54 -8.70 7.41
N THR A 101 -14.41 -8.85 8.41
CA THR A 101 -14.18 -9.82 9.47
C THR A 101 -14.74 -11.19 9.08
N LEU A 102 -13.87 -12.18 9.00
CA LEU A 102 -14.24 -13.59 8.89
C LEU A 102 -14.32 -14.21 10.29
N PRO A 103 -15.38 -14.98 10.59
CA PRO A 103 -15.48 -15.65 11.89
C PRO A 103 -14.33 -16.65 12.06
N SER A 104 -13.69 -16.61 13.23
CA SER A 104 -12.71 -17.61 13.61
C SER A 104 -13.42 -18.88 14.10
N ILE A 105 -13.30 -19.97 13.35
CA ILE A 105 -13.74 -21.29 13.79
C ILE A 105 -12.57 -21.89 14.58
N GLN A 106 -12.57 -21.72 15.90
CA GLN A 106 -11.74 -22.57 16.75
C GLN A 106 -12.39 -23.96 16.75
N SER A 107 -11.75 -24.92 16.07
CA SER A 107 -12.04 -26.33 16.30
C SER A 107 -11.37 -26.69 17.62
N ASP A 108 -12.17 -26.82 18.69
CA ASP A 108 -11.78 -27.47 19.95
C ASP A 108 -11.30 -28.92 19.71
#